data_AF-A0A7C7L7S7-F1
#
_entry.id   AF-A0A7C7L7S7-F1
#
_cell.length_a   1.000
_cell.length_b   1.000
_cell.length_c   1.000
_cell.angle_alpha   90.00
_cell.angle_beta   90.00
_cell.angle_gamma   90.00
#
_symmetry.space_group_name_H-M   'P 1'
#
loop_
_entity.id
_entity.type
_entity.pdbx_description
1 polymer ?
#
loop_
_entity_poly.entity_id
_entity_poly.type
_entity_poly.pdbx_seq_one_letter_code
_entity_poly.pdbx_strand_id
1 'polypeptide(L)'
;MLCWRAAQMRQFADSVKQFRQLKENCSLVPHLATAPLSELALLPSLGLTRARCIVEQRHFLNPPLTAATIELIDGVGETTAAELSVWYQAQRD
;
A
#
# COMPACT_ATOMS: atom_id res chain seq x y z
N MET A 1 -38.51 -27.05 -4.91
CA MET A 1 -37.98 -25.70 -4.55
C MET A 1 -36.77 -25.77 -3.59
N LEU A 2 -35.80 -26.67 -3.81
CA LEU A 2 -34.62 -26.81 -2.92
C LEU A 2 -33.28 -26.43 -3.59
N CYS A 3 -33.24 -26.34 -4.93
CA CYS A 3 -32.01 -26.07 -5.68
C CYS A 3 -31.50 -24.62 -5.55
N TRP A 4 -32.41 -23.65 -5.46
CA TRP A 4 -32.06 -22.22 -5.37
C TRP A 4 -31.37 -21.86 -4.06
N ARG A 5 -31.78 -22.49 -2.95
CA ARG A 5 -31.22 -22.21 -1.61
C ARG A 5 -29.78 -22.72 -1.49
N ALA A 6 -29.48 -23.88 -2.07
CA ALA A 6 -28.12 -24.43 -2.11
C ALA A 6 -27.19 -23.61 -3.03
N ALA A 7 -27.69 -23.13 -4.17
CA ALA A 7 -26.94 -22.25 -5.07
C ALA A 7 -26.62 -20.90 -4.41
N GLN A 8 -27.59 -20.31 -3.70
CA GLN A 8 -27.42 -19.06 -2.96
C GLN A 8 -26.40 -19.18 -1.81
N MET A 9 -26.38 -20.31 -1.10
CA MET A 9 -25.37 -20.57 -0.06
C MET A 9 -23.96 -20.78 -0.64
N ARG A 10 -23.82 -21.40 -1.82
CA ARG A 10 -22.53 -21.50 -2.53
C ARG A 10 -22.00 -20.14 -2.94
N GLN A 11 -22.83 -19.31 -3.57
CA GLN A 11 -22.45 -17.95 -3.97
C GLN A 11 -21.96 -17.11 -2.78
N PHE A 12 -22.59 -17.26 -1.61
CA PHE A 12 -22.15 -16.59 -0.38
C PHE A 12 -20.79 -17.08 0.11
N ALA A 13 -20.57 -18.40 0.14
CA ALA A 13 -19.30 -18.99 0.55
C ALA A 13 -18.14 -18.60 -0.39
N ASP A 14 -18.42 -18.54 -1.70
CA ASP A 14 -17.46 -18.09 -2.70
C ASP A 14 -17.14 -16.60 -2.55
N SER A 15 -18.15 -15.77 -2.23
CA SER A 15 -17.95 -14.34 -1.95
C SER A 15 -17.09 -14.09 -0.71
N VAL A 16 -17.26 -14.88 0.36
CA VAL A 16 -16.44 -14.78 1.58
C VAL A 16 -15.00 -15.20 1.32
N LYS A 17 -14.78 -16.25 0.52
CA LYS A 17 -13.43 -16.65 0.09
C LYS A 17 -12.77 -15.57 -0.76
N GLN A 18 -13.48 -15.05 -1.75
CA GLN A 18 -13.01 -13.94 -2.59
C GLN A 18 -12.67 -12.71 -1.76
N PHE A 19 -13.52 -12.32 -0.82
CA PHE A 19 -13.25 -11.19 0.08
C PHE A 19 -12.02 -11.42 0.96
N ARG A 20 -11.86 -12.62 1.53
CA ARG A 20 -10.66 -12.97 2.32
C ARG A 20 -9.40 -12.90 1.48
N GLN A 21 -9.45 -13.46 0.27
CA GLN A 21 -8.32 -13.46 -0.66
C GLN A 21 -7.98 -12.05 -1.15
N LEU A 22 -8.99 -11.19 -1.36
CA LEU A 22 -8.78 -9.77 -1.64
C LEU A 22 -8.17 -9.04 -0.44
N LYS A 23 -8.63 -9.31 0.79
CA LYS A 23 -8.06 -8.73 2.01
C LYS A 23 -6.60 -9.14 2.23
N GLU A 24 -6.26 -10.38 1.88
CA GLU A 24 -4.89 -10.92 1.97
C GLU A 24 -3.98 -10.36 0.86
N ASN A 25 -4.52 -10.15 -0.34
CA ASN A 25 -3.77 -9.62 -1.48
C ASN A 25 -3.69 -8.09 -1.50
N CYS A 26 -4.61 -7.39 -0.85
CA CYS A 26 -4.53 -5.97 -0.59
C CYS A 26 -3.74 -5.75 0.70
N SER A 27 -2.40 -5.74 0.60
CA SER A 27 -1.61 -5.14 1.67
C SER A 27 -2.07 -3.70 1.83
N LEU A 28 -2.66 -3.36 2.99
CA LEU A 28 -3.06 -1.98 3.32
C LEU A 28 -1.89 -1.00 3.22
N VAL A 29 -0.67 -1.54 3.30
CA VAL A 29 0.59 -0.81 3.24
C VAL A 29 1.17 -0.91 1.82
N PRO A 30 1.13 0.17 1.02
CA PRO A 30 1.72 0.16 -0.30
C PRO A 30 3.25 0.00 -0.24
N HIS A 31 3.82 -0.70 -1.22
CA HIS A 31 5.25 -0.93 -1.27
C HIS A 31 5.97 0.23 -1.99
N LEU A 32 6.84 0.98 -1.29
CA LEU A 32 7.47 2.22 -1.81
C LEU A 32 8.16 2.05 -3.18
N ALA A 33 8.82 0.92 -3.41
CA ALA A 33 9.54 0.65 -4.66
C ALA A 33 8.63 0.39 -5.88
N THR A 34 7.39 -0.07 -5.67
CA THR A 34 6.55 -0.60 -6.77
C THR A 34 5.18 0.05 -6.85
N ALA A 35 4.62 0.52 -5.73
CA ALA A 35 3.29 1.08 -5.66
C ALA A 35 3.09 2.25 -6.65
N PRO A 36 1.88 2.38 -7.23
CA PRO A 36 1.56 3.49 -8.12
C PRO A 36 1.46 4.82 -7.36
N LEU A 37 1.55 5.92 -8.10
CA LEU A 37 1.44 7.28 -7.57
C LEU A 37 0.20 7.49 -6.70
N SER A 38 -0.96 6.96 -7.14
CA SER A 38 -2.23 7.11 -6.43
C SER A 38 -2.20 6.49 -5.02
N GLU A 39 -1.55 5.35 -4.86
CA GLU A 39 -1.42 4.69 -3.56
C GLU A 39 -0.41 5.41 -2.67
N LEU A 40 0.73 5.82 -3.22
CA LEU A 40 1.74 6.57 -2.49
C LEU A 40 1.22 7.95 -2.04
N ALA A 41 0.35 8.58 -2.83
CA ALA A 41 -0.23 9.88 -2.50
C ALA A 41 -1.22 9.81 -1.31
N LEU A 42 -1.76 8.62 -1.02
CA LEU A 42 -2.65 8.38 0.12
C LEU A 42 -1.89 8.11 1.42
N LEU A 43 -0.58 7.91 1.35
CA LEU A 43 0.24 7.76 2.55
C LEU A 43 0.27 9.08 3.33
N PRO A 44 0.31 9.00 4.68
CA PRO A 44 0.43 10.19 5.50
C PRO A 44 1.69 10.96 5.12
N SER A 45 1.56 12.29 5.11
CA SER A 45 2.66 13.23 4.91
C SER A 45 3.30 13.26 3.51
N LEU A 46 3.00 12.32 2.63
CA LEU A 46 3.42 12.33 1.23
C LEU A 46 2.58 13.32 0.41
N GLY A 47 1.28 13.07 0.28
CA GLY A 47 0.43 13.77 -0.69
C GLY A 47 0.92 13.60 -2.14
N LEU A 48 0.24 14.24 -3.09
CA LEU A 48 0.53 14.07 -4.53
C LEU A 48 1.94 14.52 -4.92
N THR A 49 2.41 15.66 -4.40
CA THR A 49 3.69 16.25 -4.80
C THR A 49 4.86 15.35 -4.43
N ARG A 50 4.96 14.94 -3.16
CA ARG A 50 6.08 14.10 -2.71
C ARG A 50 5.97 12.68 -3.25
N ALA A 51 4.76 12.14 -3.39
CA ALA A 51 4.56 10.83 -4.01
C ALA A 51 5.04 10.82 -5.45
N ARG A 52 4.85 11.92 -6.20
CA ARG A 52 5.40 12.08 -7.54
C ARG A 52 6.93 12.04 -7.53
N CYS A 53 7.57 12.78 -6.62
CA CYS A 53 9.04 12.73 -6.46
C CYS A 53 9.53 11.30 -6.22
N ILE A 54 8.84 10.52 -5.37
CA ILE A 54 9.20 9.12 -5.11
C ILE A 54 9.08 8.29 -6.38
N VAL A 55 7.96 8.33 -7.10
CA VAL A 55 7.78 7.54 -8.33
C VAL A 55 8.82 7.91 -9.39
N GLU A 56 9.11 9.21 -9.53
CA GLU A 56 10.08 9.73 -10.49
C GLU A 56 11.52 9.34 -10.12
N GLN A 57 11.90 9.32 -8.85
CA GLN A 57 13.31 9.19 -8.44
C GLN A 57 13.68 7.83 -7.83
N ARG A 58 12.71 7.00 -7.42
CA ARG A 58 12.97 5.71 -6.75
C ARG A 58 13.86 4.74 -7.54
N HIS A 59 13.93 4.89 -8.85
CA HIS A 59 14.78 4.07 -9.71
C HIS A 59 16.28 4.38 -9.56
N PHE A 60 16.64 5.54 -9.01
CA PHE A 60 18.02 5.90 -8.66
C PHE A 60 18.46 5.31 -7.30
N LEU A 61 17.51 4.83 -6.49
CA LEU A 61 17.79 4.22 -5.21
C LEU A 61 17.90 2.69 -5.35
N ASN A 62 18.93 2.10 -4.75
CA ASN A 62 19.09 0.66 -4.72
C ASN A 62 18.08 0.03 -3.72
N PRO A 63 17.43 -1.09 -4.08
CA PRO A 63 16.57 -1.81 -3.15
C PRO A 63 17.34 -2.36 -1.93
N PRO A 64 16.71 -2.44 -0.74
CA PRO A 64 15.30 -2.13 -0.48
C PRO A 64 15.05 -0.64 -0.23
N LEU A 65 14.03 -0.08 -0.91
CA LEU A 65 13.53 1.24 -0.55
C LEU A 65 12.76 1.17 0.76
N THR A 66 13.33 1.80 1.78
CA THR A 66 12.76 1.98 3.10
C THR A 66 12.38 3.44 3.32
N ALA A 67 11.56 3.70 4.35
CA ALA A 67 11.21 5.05 4.76
C ALA A 67 12.44 5.93 5.07
N ALA A 68 13.56 5.35 5.51
CA ALA A 68 14.81 6.08 5.67
C ALA A 68 15.43 6.48 4.31
N THR A 69 15.52 5.54 3.36
CA THR A 69 16.15 5.82 2.05
C THR A 69 15.40 6.86 1.21
N ILE A 70 14.09 7.03 1.41
CA ILE A 70 13.30 8.04 0.68
C ILE A 70 13.59 9.46 1.16
N GLU A 71 14.25 9.66 2.30
CA GLU A 71 14.68 10.99 2.74
C GLU A 71 15.68 11.62 1.77
N LEU A 72 16.45 10.78 1.07
CA LEU A 72 17.42 11.15 0.04
C LEU A 72 16.78 11.65 -1.26
N ILE A 73 15.44 11.52 -1.39
CA ILE A 73 14.70 11.97 -2.56
C ILE A 73 14.43 13.46 -2.43
N ASP A 74 14.86 14.23 -3.42
CA ASP A 74 14.64 15.66 -3.47
C ASP A 74 13.13 15.96 -3.45
N GLY A 75 12.70 16.70 -2.42
CA GLY A 75 11.32 17.09 -2.19
C GLY A 75 10.55 16.24 -1.17
N VAL A 76 11.11 15.14 -0.66
CA VAL A 76 10.52 14.37 0.45
C VAL A 76 10.98 14.93 1.80
N GLY A 77 12.30 14.91 2.03
CA GLY A 77 12.94 15.41 3.24
C GLY A 77 12.82 14.49 4.46
N GLU A 78 13.66 14.75 5.46
CA GLU A 78 13.84 13.93 6.69
C GLU A 78 12.57 13.82 7.54
N THR A 79 11.82 14.92 7.70
CA THR A 79 10.59 14.91 8.53
C THR A 79 9.53 13.97 7.95
N THR A 80 9.32 14.01 6.64
CA THR A 80 8.34 13.13 5.97
C THR A 80 8.80 11.66 6.03
N ALA A 81 10.09 11.41 5.87
CA ALA A 81 10.67 10.09 6.03
C ALA A 81 10.47 9.52 7.45
N ALA A 82 10.68 10.33 8.48
CA ALA A 82 10.47 9.94 9.87
C ALA A 82 8.99 9.61 10.17
N GLU A 83 8.06 10.47 9.76
CA GLU A 83 6.61 10.24 9.92
C GLU A 83 6.15 8.97 9.20
N LEU A 84 6.63 8.76 7.98
CA LEU A 84 6.40 7.52 7.23
C LEU A 84 6.94 6.30 7.96
N SER A 85 8.17 6.38 8.48
CA SER A 85 8.79 5.27 9.20
C SER A 85 7.94 4.83 10.40
N VAL A 86 7.47 5.79 11.21
CA VAL A 86 6.58 5.54 12.35
C VAL A 86 5.26 4.91 11.90
N TRP A 87 4.66 5.43 10.82
CA TRP A 87 3.42 4.88 10.30
C TRP A 87 3.58 3.43 9.80
N TYR A 88 4.64 3.15 9.03
CA TYR A 88 4.92 1.78 8.55
C TYR A 88 5.21 0.79 9.69
N GLN A 89 5.83 1.24 10.79
CA GLN A 89 6.02 0.42 11.98
C GLN A 89 4.67 0.09 12.65
N ALA A 90 3.80 1.08 12.81
CA ALA A 90 2.47 0.90 13.41
C ALA A 90 1.53 -0.03 12.61
N GLN A 91 1.81 -0.27 11.31
CA GLN A 91 1.05 -1.21 10.48
C GLN A 91 1.59 -2.65 10.51
N ARG A 92 2.73 -2.89 11.18
CA ARG A 92 3.35 -4.22 11.30
C ARG A 92 3.00 -4.95 12.61
N ASP A 93 2.41 -4.24 13.57
CA ASP A 93 1.91 -4.76 14.85
C ASP A 93 0.41 -5.09 14.78
#